data_AF-F3FV63-F1
#
_entry.id   AF-F3FV63-F1
#
_cell.length_a   1.000
_cell.length_b   1.000
_cell.length_c   1.000
_cell.angle_alpha   90.00
_cell.angle_beta   90.00
_cell.angle_gamma   90.00
#
_symmetry.space_group_name_H-M   'P 1'
#
loop_
_entity.id
_entity.type
_entity.pdbx_description
1 polymer ?
#
loop_
_entity_poly.entity_id
_entity_poly.type
_entity_poly.pdbx_seq_one_letter_code
_entity_poly.pdbx_strand_id
1 'polypeptide(L)'
;YPLAQLGLLDGYRAAVHWRWQDDFAERFPKVIATSHLFDWDRDRLTACGGMSVLDLLLAVLSRDHGAELAGAVSEELVVERIREGGERQRIPLQNRLGSSHPKLTQAVLLMEANIEEPLTTDEIAQHVCVSRRQLERIFKQYLNR
;
A
#
# COMPACT_ATOMS: atom_id res chain seq x y z
N TYR A 1 -14.83 -5.08 7.28
CA TYR A 1 -16.02 -5.81 6.80
C TYR A 1 -17.16 -5.83 7.82
N PRO A 2 -17.04 -6.39 9.04
CA PRO A 2 -18.18 -6.52 9.96
C PRO A 2 -18.90 -5.20 10.25
N LEU A 3 -18.14 -4.14 10.55
CA LEU A 3 -18.72 -2.80 10.80
C LEU A 3 -19.47 -2.25 9.57
N ALA A 4 -18.95 -2.44 8.36
CA ALA A 4 -19.60 -2.01 7.13
C ALA A 4 -20.87 -2.83 6.83
N GLN A 5 -20.83 -4.15 7.06
CA GLN A 5 -21.99 -5.04 6.90
C GLN A 5 -23.14 -4.67 7.84
N LEU A 6 -22.82 -4.14 9.02
CA LEU A 6 -23.80 -3.64 9.99
C LEU A 6 -24.21 -2.17 9.74
N GLY A 7 -23.70 -1.52 8.69
CA GLY A 7 -23.96 -0.10 8.38
C GLY A 7 -23.27 0.89 9.33
N LEU A 8 -22.39 0.43 10.22
CA LEU A 8 -21.72 1.27 11.23
C LEU A 8 -20.60 2.15 10.67
N LEU A 9 -20.30 2.02 9.37
CA LEU A 9 -19.35 2.85 8.64
C LEU A 9 -20.02 3.70 7.54
N ASP A 10 -21.36 3.70 7.44
CA ASP A 10 -22.07 4.52 6.46
C ASP A 10 -21.76 6.02 6.67
N GLY A 11 -21.22 6.67 5.64
CA GLY A 11 -20.78 8.06 5.67
C GLY A 11 -19.46 8.31 6.41
N TYR A 12 -18.72 7.27 6.79
CA TYR A 12 -17.39 7.36 7.38
C TYR A 12 -16.30 7.06 6.36
N ARG A 13 -15.12 7.66 6.57
CA ARG A 13 -13.86 7.20 5.98
C ARG A 13 -13.39 5.93 6.68
N ALA A 14 -12.96 4.97 5.87
CA ALA A 14 -12.36 3.74 6.37
C ALA A 14 -11.13 3.38 5.55
N ALA A 15 -10.01 3.16 6.23
CA ALA A 15 -8.81 2.60 5.61
C ALA A 15 -9.05 1.13 5.27
N VAL A 16 -8.87 0.78 4.00
CA VAL A 16 -9.09 -0.57 3.49
C VAL A 16 -7.80 -1.08 2.87
N HIS A 17 -7.43 -2.33 3.18
CA HIS A 17 -6.28 -2.98 2.55
C HIS A 17 -6.39 -2.93 1.02
N TRP A 18 -5.33 -2.51 0.33
CA TRP A 18 -5.30 -2.30 -1.12
C TRP A 18 -5.89 -3.46 -1.93
N ARG A 19 -5.64 -4.70 -1.50
CA ARG A 19 -6.14 -5.92 -2.17
C ARG A 19 -7.66 -6.02 -2.23
N TRP A 20 -8.34 -5.40 -1.27
CA TRP A 20 -9.79 -5.48 -1.10
C TRP A 20 -10.47 -4.15 -1.41
N GLN A 21 -9.73 -3.14 -1.83
CA GLN A 21 -10.23 -1.77 -1.91
C GLN A 21 -11.38 -1.65 -2.91
N ASP A 22 -11.23 -2.24 -4.10
CA ASP A 22 -12.27 -2.21 -5.15
C ASP A 22 -13.52 -3.01 -4.74
N ASP A 23 -13.34 -4.27 -4.30
CA ASP A 23 -14.44 -5.12 -3.79
C ASP A 23 -15.20 -4.45 -2.64
N PHE A 24 -14.47 -3.84 -1.71
CA PHE A 24 -15.06 -3.19 -0.55
C PHE A 24 -15.86 -1.95 -0.97
N ALA A 25 -15.33 -1.12 -1.86
CA ALA A 25 -16.01 0.08 -2.34
C ALA A 25 -17.28 -0.26 -3.13
N GLU A 26 -17.26 -1.34 -3.93
CA GLU A 26 -18.43 -1.83 -4.65
C GLU A 26 -19.51 -2.36 -3.71
N ARG A 27 -19.12 -3.14 -2.70
CA ARG A 27 -20.06 -3.75 -1.75
C ARG A 27 -20.63 -2.78 -0.72
N PHE A 28 -19.88 -1.74 -0.36
CA PHE A 28 -20.25 -0.77 0.66
C PHE A 28 -20.12 0.67 0.14
N PRO A 29 -20.95 1.08 -0.85
CA PRO A 29 -20.80 2.36 -1.56
C PRO A 29 -21.05 3.59 -0.67
N LYS A 30 -21.64 3.39 0.52
CA LYS A 30 -21.84 4.45 1.52
C LYS A 30 -20.60 4.70 2.39
N VAL A 31 -19.61 3.81 2.37
CA VAL A 31 -18.36 3.95 3.10
C VAL A 31 -17.34 4.62 2.18
N ILE A 32 -16.65 5.64 2.68
CA ILE A 32 -15.58 6.31 1.93
C ILE A 32 -14.30 5.49 2.10
N ALA A 33 -14.10 4.48 1.26
CA ALA A 33 -12.93 3.62 1.31
C ALA A 33 -11.66 4.37 0.88
N THR A 34 -10.64 4.42 1.75
CA THR A 34 -9.38 5.13 1.48
C THR A 34 -8.21 4.15 1.32
N SER A 35 -7.17 4.61 0.61
CA SER A 35 -5.89 3.91 0.47
C SER A 35 -4.86 4.32 1.55
N HIS A 36 -5.33 4.91 2.64
CA HIS A 36 -4.51 5.35 3.77
C HIS A 36 -3.96 4.16 4.55
N LEU A 37 -2.93 4.39 5.36
CA LEU A 37 -2.49 3.40 6.34
C LEU A 37 -3.57 3.23 7.41
N PHE A 38 -4.07 4.34 7.94
CA PHE A 38 -5.21 4.35 8.85
C PHE A 38 -6.06 5.62 8.70
N ASP A 39 -7.33 5.53 9.07
CA ASP A 39 -8.22 6.67 9.20
C ASP A 39 -8.78 6.74 10.62
N TRP A 40 -8.75 7.94 11.18
CA TRP A 40 -9.46 8.32 12.39
C TRP A 40 -10.57 9.30 12.00
N ASP A 41 -11.75 8.78 11.68
CA ASP A 41 -12.92 9.59 11.33
C ASP A 41 -13.91 9.60 12.51
N ARG A 42 -13.97 10.75 13.19
CA ARG A 42 -14.81 10.97 14.38
C ARG A 42 -14.57 9.89 15.44
N ASP A 43 -15.53 8.99 15.62
CA ASP A 43 -15.55 7.90 16.60
C ASP A 43 -15.26 6.53 15.97
N ARG A 44 -14.68 6.50 14.76
CA ARG A 44 -14.27 5.27 14.06
C ARG A 44 -12.78 5.35 13.73
N LEU A 45 -12.07 4.31 14.15
CA LEU A 45 -10.67 4.11 13.82
C LEU A 45 -10.57 2.84 12.96
N THR A 46 -9.90 2.95 11.83
CA THR A 46 -9.72 1.85 10.89
C THR A 46 -8.28 1.86 10.37
N ALA A 47 -7.70 0.68 10.19
CA ALA A 47 -6.36 0.51 9.65
C ALA A 47 -6.42 -0.48 8.47
N CYS A 48 -5.57 -0.26 7.47
CA CYS A 48 -5.52 -1.11 6.29
C CYS A 48 -4.93 -2.52 6.57
N GLY A 49 -4.43 -2.77 7.78
CA GLY A 49 -3.84 -4.04 8.23
C GLY A 49 -2.32 -4.04 8.29
N GLY A 50 -1.73 -5.13 8.81
CA GLY A 50 -0.29 -5.24 9.02
C GLY A 50 0.25 -4.15 9.95
N MET A 51 1.37 -3.54 9.58
CA MET A 51 2.03 -2.51 10.39
C MET A 51 1.23 -1.20 10.52
N SER A 52 0.18 -0.99 9.71
CA SER A 52 -0.72 0.17 9.88
C SER A 52 -1.50 0.16 11.20
N VAL A 53 -1.69 -1.01 11.79
CA VAL A 53 -2.30 -1.15 13.12
C VAL A 53 -1.39 -0.55 14.18
N LEU A 54 -0.08 -0.72 14.03
CA LEU A 54 0.89 -0.10 14.93
C LEU A 54 0.94 1.41 14.74
N ASP A 55 0.90 1.91 13.51
CA ASP A 55 0.86 3.36 13.27
C ASP A 55 -0.40 3.98 13.92
N LEU A 56 -1.55 3.32 13.78
CA LEU A 56 -2.80 3.73 14.43
C LEU A 56 -2.67 3.74 15.96
N LEU A 57 -2.07 2.71 16.54
CA LEU A 57 -1.84 2.63 17.99
C LEU A 57 -0.93 3.78 18.47
N LEU A 58 0.17 4.03 17.77
CA LEU A 58 1.09 5.14 18.11
C LEU A 58 0.40 6.50 17.97
N ALA A 59 -0.49 6.66 16.97
CA ALA A 59 -1.29 7.88 16.83
C ALA A 59 -2.30 8.06 17.99
N VAL A 60 -2.92 6.96 18.46
CA VAL A 60 -3.78 6.97 19.66
C VAL A 60 -2.98 7.35 20.90
N LEU A 61 -1.83 6.71 21.13
CA LEU A 61 -0.96 7.04 22.26
C LEU A 61 -0.51 8.50 22.23
N SER A 62 -0.12 9.00 21.06
CA SER A 62 0.31 10.39 20.88
C SER A 62 -0.82 11.37 21.21
N ARG A 63 -2.06 11.07 20.78
CA ARG A 63 -3.23 11.90 21.07
C ARG A 63 -3.61 11.88 22.56
N ASP A 64 -3.67 10.70 23.16
CA ASP A 64 -4.27 10.51 24.48
C ASP A 64 -3.26 10.70 25.63
N HIS A 65 -1.97 10.47 25.35
CA HIS A 65 -0.89 10.50 26.35
C HIS A 65 0.30 11.37 25.96
N GLY A 66 0.24 12.04 24.80
CA GLY A 66 1.30 12.91 24.31
C GLY A 66 2.37 12.18 23.48
N ALA A 67 3.10 12.97 22.70
CA ALA A 67 4.09 12.46 21.75
C ALA A 67 5.28 11.73 22.41
N GLU A 68 5.61 12.07 23.66
CA GLU A 68 6.73 11.45 24.39
C GLU A 68 6.50 9.96 24.64
N LEU A 69 5.29 9.57 25.09
CA LEU A 69 4.96 8.15 25.29
C LEU A 69 4.94 7.39 23.97
N ALA A 70 4.35 7.98 22.93
CA ALA A 70 4.34 7.36 21.59
C ALA A 70 5.78 7.17 21.06
N GLY A 71 6.67 8.14 21.30
CA GLY A 71 8.10 8.06 20.98
C GLY A 71 8.78 6.90 21.69
N ALA A 72 8.67 6.83 23.02
CA ALA A 72 9.27 5.76 23.81
C ALA A 72 8.78 4.36 23.39
N VAL A 73 7.46 4.21 23.16
CA VAL A 73 6.89 2.93 22.66
C VAL A 73 7.40 2.61 21.25
N SER A 74 7.58 3.60 20.38
CA SER A 74 8.12 3.38 19.04
C SER A 74 9.58 2.91 19.07
N GLU A 75 10.38 3.41 20.02
CA GLU A 75 11.77 2.99 20.23
C GLU A 75 11.86 1.55 20.74
N GLU A 76 11.06 1.19 21.76
CA GLU A 76 10.97 -0.19 22.28
C GLU A 76 10.52 -1.19 21.23
N LEU A 77 9.67 -0.77 20.30
CA LEU A 77 9.20 -1.58 19.18
C LEU A 77 10.12 -1.53 17.95
N VAL A 78 11.24 -0.81 18.02
CA VAL A 78 12.24 -0.66 16.94
C VAL A 78 11.59 -0.19 15.64
N VAL A 79 10.67 0.77 15.76
CA VAL A 79 9.97 1.35 14.62
C VAL A 79 10.86 2.41 13.98
N GLU A 80 11.21 2.22 12.71
CA GLU A 80 12.12 3.13 11.97
C GLU A 80 11.62 4.58 11.96
N ARG A 81 10.30 4.77 11.79
CA ARG A 81 9.63 6.07 11.93
C ARG A 81 8.15 5.92 12.24
N ILE A 82 7.59 6.90 12.95
CA ILE A 82 6.14 7.03 13.13
C ILE A 82 5.56 7.54 11.81
N ARG A 83 4.66 6.75 11.20
CA ARG A 83 4.01 7.09 9.92
C ARG A 83 2.69 7.81 10.17
N GLU A 84 2.38 8.76 9.30
CA GLU A 84 1.09 9.46 9.36
C GLU A 84 -0.03 8.61 8.76
N GLY A 85 -1.26 8.81 9.24
CA GLY A 85 -2.42 8.03 8.77
C GLY A 85 -2.68 8.19 7.27
N GLY A 86 -2.56 9.42 6.76
CA GLY A 86 -2.78 9.74 5.35
C GLY A 86 -1.71 9.20 4.39
N GLU A 87 -0.65 8.58 4.89
CA GLU A 87 0.33 7.94 4.02
C GLU A 87 -0.29 6.82 3.20
N ARG A 88 0.18 6.64 1.97
CA ARG A 88 -0.34 5.60 1.08
C ARG A 88 0.29 4.26 1.39
N GLN A 89 -0.53 3.22 1.26
CA GLN A 89 -0.08 1.83 1.34
C GLN A 89 1.00 1.52 0.29
N ARG A 90 1.99 0.72 0.69
CA ARG A 90 2.93 0.10 -0.26
C ARG A 90 2.21 -1.00 -1.03
N ILE A 91 1.82 -0.69 -2.27
CA ILE A 91 1.26 -1.69 -3.19
C ILE A 91 2.43 -2.34 -3.96
N PRO A 92 2.56 -3.68 -3.97
CA PRO A 92 3.54 -4.38 -4.80
C PRO A 92 3.41 -3.98 -6.27
N LEU A 93 4.52 -3.81 -6.98
CA LEU A 93 4.50 -3.24 -8.33
C LEU A 93 3.69 -4.11 -9.31
N GLN A 94 3.77 -5.43 -9.18
CA GLN A 94 2.93 -6.39 -9.92
C GLN A 94 1.42 -6.11 -9.77
N ASN A 95 0.97 -5.64 -8.61
CA ASN A 95 -0.43 -5.34 -8.32
C ASN A 95 -0.83 -3.94 -8.79
N ARG A 96 0.11 -2.99 -8.91
CA ARG A 96 -0.13 -1.67 -9.51
C ARG A 96 -0.26 -1.73 -11.02
N LEU A 97 0.53 -2.58 -11.66
CA LEU A 97 0.59 -2.70 -13.12
C LEU A 97 -0.57 -3.53 -13.71
N GLY A 98 -1.22 -4.33 -12.88
CA GLY A 98 -2.32 -5.21 -13.28
C GLY A 98 -1.86 -6.38 -14.16
N SER A 99 -2.82 -7.24 -14.53
CA SER A 99 -2.62 -8.37 -15.44
C SER A 99 -2.49 -7.96 -16.90
N SER A 100 -2.72 -6.70 -17.24
CA SER A 100 -2.73 -6.15 -18.60
C SER A 100 -1.34 -6.11 -19.26
N HIS A 101 -0.25 -6.20 -18.48
CA HIS A 101 1.13 -6.12 -19.01
C HIS A 101 2.04 -7.21 -18.47
N PRO A 102 1.82 -8.49 -18.86
CA PRO A 102 2.56 -9.63 -18.33
C PRO A 102 4.09 -9.51 -18.52
N LYS A 103 4.54 -8.90 -19.62
CA LYS A 103 5.98 -8.66 -19.87
C LYS A 103 6.60 -7.62 -18.94
N LEU A 104 5.84 -6.58 -18.58
CA LEU A 104 6.30 -5.57 -17.63
C LEU A 104 6.36 -6.16 -16.23
N THR A 105 5.32 -6.91 -15.83
CA THR A 105 5.28 -7.60 -14.54
C THR A 105 6.42 -8.61 -14.41
N GLN A 106 6.70 -9.41 -15.45
CA GLN A 106 7.84 -10.33 -15.46
C GLN A 106 9.18 -9.59 -15.35
N ALA A 107 9.35 -8.47 -16.06
CA ALA A 107 10.59 -7.69 -16.00
C ALA A 107 10.83 -7.13 -14.60
N VAL A 108 9.78 -6.61 -13.96
CA VAL A 108 9.82 -6.13 -12.57
C VAL A 108 10.15 -7.25 -11.60
N LEU A 109 9.53 -8.42 -11.74
CA LEU A 109 9.83 -9.58 -10.88
C LEU A 109 11.28 -10.03 -11.01
N LEU A 110 11.84 -9.99 -12.21
CA LEU A 110 13.26 -10.28 -12.43
C LEU A 110 14.17 -9.23 -11.76
N MET A 111 13.80 -7.96 -11.82
CA MET A 111 14.54 -6.90 -11.10
C MET A 111 14.46 -7.09 -9.59
N GLU A 112 13.28 -7.38 -9.03
CA GLU A 112 13.09 -7.61 -7.59
C GLU A 112 13.82 -8.87 -7.09
N ALA A 113 13.94 -9.90 -7.93
CA ALA A 113 14.66 -11.13 -7.59
C ALA A 113 16.19 -11.00 -7.62
N ASN A 114 16.72 -9.97 -8.29
CA ASN A 114 18.16 -9.78 -8.52
C ASN A 114 18.65 -8.41 -8.01
N ILE A 115 18.23 -8.02 -6.79
CA ILE A 115 18.61 -6.71 -6.22
C ILE A 115 20.10 -6.65 -5.85
N GLU A 116 20.70 -7.78 -5.44
CA GLU A 116 22.10 -7.86 -5.02
C GLU A 116 23.06 -7.91 -6.22
N GLU A 117 22.67 -8.60 -7.29
CA GLU A 117 23.40 -8.67 -8.57
C GLU A 117 22.46 -8.27 -9.73
N PRO A 118 22.29 -6.95 -9.99
CA PRO A 118 21.32 -6.47 -10.96
C PRO A 118 21.60 -6.94 -12.40
N LEU A 119 20.59 -7.54 -13.02
CA LEU A 119 20.60 -7.86 -14.44
C LEU A 119 20.63 -6.58 -15.29
N THR A 120 21.41 -6.60 -16.37
CA THR A 120 21.40 -5.55 -17.39
C THR A 120 20.05 -5.48 -18.09
N THR A 121 19.76 -4.33 -18.72
CA THR A 121 18.51 -4.14 -19.47
C THR A 121 18.37 -5.14 -20.62
N ASP A 122 19.48 -5.51 -21.25
CA ASP A 122 19.52 -6.48 -22.34
C ASP A 122 19.23 -7.91 -21.83
N GLU A 123 19.76 -8.30 -20.67
CA GLU A 123 19.46 -9.59 -20.03
C GLU A 123 17.98 -9.67 -19.63
N ILE A 124 17.43 -8.62 -19.02
CA ILE A 124 16.00 -8.59 -18.67
C ILE A 124 15.14 -8.69 -19.92
N ALA A 125 15.48 -7.95 -20.98
CA ALA A 125 14.77 -8.00 -22.26
C ALA A 125 14.80 -9.41 -22.88
N GLN A 126 15.94 -10.09 -22.79
CA GLN A 126 16.10 -11.47 -23.23
C GLN A 126 15.24 -12.44 -22.41
N HIS A 127 15.27 -12.34 -21.09
CA HIS A 127 14.48 -13.19 -20.19
C HIS A 127 12.96 -12.99 -20.37
N VAL A 128 12.51 -11.77 -20.68
CA VAL A 128 11.09 -11.50 -20.98
C VAL A 128 10.74 -11.62 -22.47
N CYS A 129 11.66 -12.09 -23.32
CA CYS A 129 11.46 -12.31 -24.76
C CYS A 129 10.92 -11.08 -25.52
N VAL A 130 11.49 -9.90 -25.27
CA VAL A 130 11.22 -8.67 -26.04
C VAL A 130 12.53 -7.99 -26.42
N SER A 131 12.49 -7.08 -27.40
CA SER A 131 13.67 -6.22 -27.66
C SER A 131 13.84 -5.21 -26.53
N ARG A 132 15.08 -4.79 -26.27
CA ARG A 132 15.38 -3.70 -25.33
C ARG A 132 14.56 -2.44 -25.59
N ARG A 133 14.44 -2.03 -26.85
CA ARG A 133 13.63 -0.87 -27.25
C ARG A 133 12.14 -1.05 -26.92
N GLN A 134 11.62 -2.26 -27.07
CA GLN A 134 10.24 -2.57 -26.68
C GLN A 134 10.07 -2.56 -25.16
N LEU A 135 11.03 -3.10 -24.41
CA LEU A 135 11.05 -3.04 -22.95
C LEU A 135 11.04 -1.59 -22.45
N GLU A 136 11.95 -0.75 -22.95
CA GLU A 136 12.03 0.68 -22.62
C GLU A 136 10.72 1.42 -22.94
N ARG A 137 10.10 1.11 -24.09
CA ARG A 137 8.80 1.70 -24.46
C ARG A 137 7.70 1.30 -23.50
N ILE A 138 7.64 0.03 -23.08
CA ILE A 138 6.66 -0.45 -22.10
C ILE A 138 6.89 0.27 -20.76
N PHE A 139 8.12 0.32 -20.25
CA PHE A 139 8.43 1.05 -19.01
C PHE A 139 8.02 2.53 -19.09
N LYS A 140 8.40 3.24 -20.17
CA LYS A 140 8.01 4.64 -20.38
C LYS A 140 6.51 4.85 -20.43
N GLN A 141 5.76 3.92 -21.03
CA GLN A 141 4.32 4.03 -21.17
C GLN A 141 3.57 3.86 -19.84
N TYR A 142 4.09 3.02 -18.93
CA TYR A 142 3.35 2.58 -17.74
C TYR A 142 3.91 3.06 -16.40
N LEU A 143 5.16 3.59 -16.35
CA LEU A 143 5.81 4.01 -15.10
C LEU A 143 6.18 5.51 -15.05
N ASN A 144 6.18 6.23 -16.18
CA ASN A 144 6.46 7.68 -16.21
C ASN A 144 5.17 8.53 -16.09
N ARG A 145 4.42 8.36 -15.00
CA ARG A 145 3.39 9.34 -14.60
C ARG A 145 3.71 9.94 -13.25
#